data_AF-A0A926JQJ4-F1
#
_entry.id   AF-A0A926JQJ4-F1
#
_cell.length_a   1.000
_cell.length_b   1.000
_cell.length_c   1.000
_cell.angle_alpha   90.00
_cell.angle_beta   90.00
_cell.angle_gamma   90.00
#
_symmetry.space_group_name_H-M   'P 1'
#
loop_
_entity.id
_entity.type
_entity.pdbx_description
1 polymer ?
#
loop_
_entity_poly.entity_id
_entity_poly.type
_entity_poly.pdbx_seq_one_letter_code
_entity_poly.pdbx_strand_id
1 'polypeptide(L)'
;MPLKIIHIVLRLILGGMLVYGGFAKFSKPVPEPTQIIEQVQKGEDLTSNIDLLKMRNYIFGMKQTGYFWPFLGIVEFLAGILLLSQVFGALGAIVALPVTLNIFLFHFFLKPGDMPGLLQTLGLLAINIWLIAAAYSRWKPLLIDKKIW
;
A
#
# COMPACT_ATOMS: atom_id res chain seq x y z
N MET A 1 18.15 -11.77 -21.70
CA MET A 1 17.15 -12.72 -21.18
C MET A 1 16.93 -12.60 -19.65
N PRO A 2 17.95 -12.57 -18.77
CA PRO A 2 17.74 -12.62 -17.31
C PRO A 2 17.02 -11.38 -16.75
N LEU A 3 17.31 -10.18 -17.26
CA LEU A 3 16.69 -8.94 -16.79
C LEU A 3 15.16 -8.89 -17.02
N LYS A 4 14.67 -9.51 -18.10
CA LYS A 4 13.23 -9.59 -18.38
C LYS A 4 12.52 -10.47 -17.36
N ILE A 5 13.14 -11.59 -16.99
CA ILE A 5 12.61 -12.52 -15.98
C ILE A 5 12.57 -11.83 -14.62
N ILE A 6 13.62 -11.09 -14.24
CA ILE A 6 13.65 -10.28 -13.01
C ILE A 6 12.47 -9.32 -12.96
N HIS A 7 12.22 -8.54 -14.01
CA HIS A 7 11.09 -7.61 -14.03
C HIS A 7 9.73 -8.32 -13.90
N ILE A 8 9.57 -9.50 -14.51
CA ILE A 8 8.35 -10.28 -14.37
C ILE A 8 8.17 -10.73 -12.92
N VAL A 9 9.21 -11.30 -12.30
CA VAL A 9 9.17 -11.76 -10.90
C VAL A 9 8.85 -10.60 -9.96
N LEU A 10 9.51 -9.46 -10.12
CA LEU A 10 9.27 -8.27 -9.30
C LEU A 10 7.84 -7.74 -9.42
N ARG A 11 7.26 -7.78 -10.63
CA ARG A 11 5.86 -7.41 -10.87
C ARG A 11 4.89 -8.40 -10.27
N LEU A 12 5.20 -9.70 -10.30
CA LEU A 12 4.37 -10.72 -9.65
C LEU A 12 4.37 -10.56 -8.13
N ILE A 13 5.54 -10.29 -7.53
CA ILE A 13 5.66 -10.04 -6.09
C ILE A 13 4.87 -8.79 -5.70
N LEU A 14 5.20 -7.64 -6.29
CA LEU A 14 4.55 -6.37 -5.92
C LEU A 14 3.07 -6.39 -6.28
N GLY A 15 2.72 -6.79 -7.51
CA GLY A 15 1.34 -6.84 -7.98
C GLY A 15 0.48 -7.82 -7.18
N GLY A 16 0.99 -9.02 -6.89
CA GLY A 16 0.30 -10.01 -6.08
C GLY A 16 0.05 -9.52 -4.66
N MET A 17 1.05 -8.87 -4.04
CA MET A 17 0.90 -8.29 -2.71
C MET A 17 -0.15 -7.18 -2.66
N LEU A 18 -0.20 -6.29 -3.65
CA LEU A 18 -1.20 -5.21 -3.70
C LEU A 18 -2.62 -5.75 -4.01
N VAL A 19 -2.74 -6.77 -4.87
CA VAL A 19 -4.04 -7.45 -5.08
C VAL A 19 -4.53 -8.05 -3.77
N TYR A 20 -3.67 -8.79 -3.07
CA TYR A 20 -4.00 -9.40 -1.79
C TYR A 20 -4.36 -8.35 -0.73
N GLY A 21 -3.53 -7.33 -0.53
CA GLY A 21 -3.74 -6.30 0.48
C GLY A 21 -4.93 -5.37 0.17
N GLY A 22 -5.23 -5.12 -1.10
CA GLY A 22 -6.42 -4.41 -1.54
C GLY A 22 -7.69 -5.19 -1.25
N PHE A 23 -7.74 -6.47 -1.64
CA PHE A 23 -8.88 -7.35 -1.38
C PHE A 23 -9.12 -7.58 0.12
N ALA A 24 -8.04 -7.81 0.89
CA ALA A 24 -8.11 -8.08 2.32
C ALA A 24 -8.74 -6.93 3.14
N LYS A 25 -8.75 -5.70 2.63
CA LYS A 25 -9.40 -4.54 3.29
C LYS A 25 -10.92 -4.64 3.32
N PHE A 26 -11.52 -5.45 2.45
CA PHE A 26 -12.97 -5.68 2.35
C PHE A 26 -13.42 -6.99 3.02
N SER A 27 -12.49 -7.86 3.41
CA SER A 27 -12.82 -9.17 3.96
C SER A 27 -13.34 -9.13 5.41
N LYS A 28 -13.17 -8.02 6.12
CA LYS A 28 -13.62 -7.86 7.51
C LYS A 28 -14.69 -6.77 7.60
N PRO A 29 -15.78 -6.99 8.36
CA PRO A 29 -16.79 -5.96 8.57
C PRO A 29 -16.17 -4.74 9.26
N VAL A 30 -16.78 -3.58 9.01
CA VAL A 30 -16.46 -2.34 9.73
C VAL A 30 -16.88 -2.54 11.19
N PRO A 31 -16.01 -2.24 12.17
CA PRO A 31 -16.37 -2.33 13.59
C PRO A 31 -17.53 -1.38 13.94
N GLU A 32 -18.21 -1.59 15.05
CA GLU A 32 -19.24 -0.64 15.51
C GLU A 32 -18.60 0.68 15.97
N PRO A 33 -19.24 1.86 15.75
CA PRO A 33 -18.72 3.15 16.18
C PRO A 33 -18.45 3.23 17.69
N THR A 34 -19.19 2.48 18.49
CA THR A 34 -19.06 2.43 19.96
C THR A 34 -18.03 1.43 20.45
N GLN A 35 -17.46 0.58 19.57
CA GLN A 35 -16.61 -0.53 20.00
C GLN A 35 -15.42 -0.08 20.86
N ILE A 36 -14.75 1.02 20.51
CA ILE A 36 -13.64 1.54 21.31
C ILE A 36 -14.13 2.05 22.67
N ILE A 37 -15.29 2.72 22.71
CA ILE A 37 -15.90 3.25 23.95
C ILE A 37 -16.26 2.09 24.87
N GLU A 38 -16.88 1.04 24.34
CA GLU A 38 -17.24 -0.16 25.10
C GLU A 38 -16.02 -0.89 25.66
N GLN A 39 -14.93 -0.97 24.89
CA GLN A 39 -13.66 -1.54 25.36
C GLN A 39 -13.06 -0.74 26.52
N VAL A 40 -13.06 0.60 26.43
CA VAL A 40 -12.64 1.49 27.54
C VAL A 40 -13.51 1.26 28.78
N GLN A 41 -14.84 1.24 28.59
CA GLN A 41 -15.81 1.11 29.68
C GLN A 41 -15.73 -0.25 30.40
N LYS A 42 -15.40 -1.32 29.68
CA LYS A 42 -15.21 -2.66 30.25
C LYS A 42 -13.89 -2.82 31.02
N GLY A 43 -13.05 -1.78 31.07
CA GLY A 43 -11.74 -1.84 31.70
C GLY A 43 -10.77 -2.78 30.97
N GLU A 44 -11.04 -3.09 29.69
CA GLU A 44 -10.08 -3.81 28.86
C GLU A 44 -8.87 -2.89 28.65
N ASP A 45 -7.66 -3.39 28.96
CA ASP A 45 -6.44 -2.66 28.70
C ASP A 45 -6.27 -2.49 27.19
N LEU A 46 -6.72 -1.34 26.67
CA LEU A 46 -6.75 -1.03 25.26
C LEU A 46 -5.36 -1.04 24.63
N THR A 47 -4.30 -0.90 25.43
CA THR A 47 -2.94 -1.43 25.31
C THR A 47 -2.02 -0.62 26.22
N SER A 48 -1.14 -1.28 26.99
CA SER A 48 -0.02 -0.64 27.69
C SER A 48 1.02 0.02 26.77
N ASN A 49 0.86 -0.12 25.45
CA ASN A 49 1.73 0.42 24.42
C ASN A 49 0.99 1.52 23.61
N ILE A 50 1.40 2.76 23.83
CA ILE A 50 0.85 3.97 23.18
C ILE A 50 0.90 3.89 21.65
N ASP A 51 1.92 3.26 21.06
CA ASP A 51 2.08 3.21 19.60
C ASP A 51 1.07 2.26 18.95
N LEU A 52 0.76 1.14 19.61
CA LEU A 52 -0.31 0.24 19.17
C LEU A 52 -1.68 0.93 19.22
N LEU A 53 -1.93 1.74 20.25
CA LEU A 53 -3.17 2.50 20.38
C LEU A 53 -3.32 3.54 19.26
N LYS A 54 -2.27 4.31 18.95
CA LYS A 54 -2.27 5.28 17.83
C LYS A 54 -2.61 4.61 16.50
N MET A 55 -1.97 3.48 16.20
CA MET A 55 -2.24 2.71 14.98
C MET A 55 -3.69 2.23 14.91
N ARG A 56 -4.21 1.65 16.02
CA ARG A 56 -5.59 1.17 16.11
C ARG A 56 -6.59 2.29 15.87
N ASN A 57 -6.40 3.44 16.52
CA ASN A 57 -7.28 4.60 16.37
C ASN A 57 -7.28 5.15 14.94
N TYR A 58 -6.11 5.21 14.31
CA TYR A 58 -5.99 5.63 12.91
C TYR A 58 -6.76 4.69 11.97
N ILE A 59 -6.56 3.38 12.08
CA ILE A 59 -7.29 2.39 11.28
C ILE A 59 -8.79 2.45 11.55
N PHE A 60 -9.19 2.56 12.82
CA PHE A 60 -10.58 2.65 13.22
C PHE A 60 -11.27 3.86 12.58
N GLY A 61 -10.68 5.05 12.69
CA GLY A 61 -11.23 6.27 12.09
C GLY A 61 -11.37 6.15 10.57
N MET A 62 -10.36 5.63 9.88
CA MET A 62 -10.42 5.42 8.42
C MET A 62 -11.52 4.43 8.01
N LYS A 63 -11.76 3.39 8.82
CA LYS A 63 -12.82 2.41 8.56
C LYS A 63 -14.20 3.00 8.85
N GLN A 64 -14.36 3.71 9.96
CA GLN A 64 -15.65 4.28 10.37
C GLN A 64 -16.18 5.34 9.41
N THR A 65 -15.29 6.15 8.85
CA THR A 65 -15.69 7.20 7.91
C THR A 65 -16.21 6.65 6.57
N GLY A 66 -15.96 5.38 6.25
CA GLY A 66 -16.42 4.76 5.00
C GLY A 66 -15.78 5.35 3.73
N TYR A 67 -14.75 6.18 3.85
CA TYR A 67 -14.15 6.92 2.73
C TYR A 67 -12.75 6.42 2.37
N PHE A 68 -11.75 6.72 3.19
CA PHE A 68 -10.36 6.51 2.80
C PHE A 68 -9.95 5.03 2.82
N TRP A 69 -10.42 4.24 3.80
CA TRP A 69 -10.11 2.81 3.88
C TRP A 69 -10.57 2.02 2.64
N PRO A 70 -11.84 2.13 2.18
CA PRO A 70 -12.26 1.46 0.96
C PRO A 70 -11.61 2.07 -0.30
N PHE A 71 -11.42 3.39 -0.37
CA PHE A 71 -10.71 4.02 -1.48
C PHE A 71 -9.29 3.45 -1.64
N LEU A 72 -8.53 3.38 -0.54
CA LEU A 72 -7.19 2.81 -0.53
C LEU A 72 -7.21 1.34 -0.98
N GLY A 73 -8.18 0.54 -0.53
CA GLY A 73 -8.35 -0.84 -0.96
C GLY A 73 -8.58 -0.99 -2.47
N ILE A 74 -9.44 -0.16 -3.05
CA ILE A 74 -9.72 -0.15 -4.50
C ILE A 74 -8.46 0.23 -5.28
N VAL A 75 -7.80 1.32 -4.90
CA VAL A 75 -6.60 1.80 -5.62
C VAL A 75 -5.47 0.78 -5.54
N GLU A 76 -5.26 0.17 -4.38
CA GLU A 76 -4.25 -0.88 -4.19
C GLU A 76 -4.55 -2.11 -5.05
N PHE A 77 -5.80 -2.57 -5.06
CA PHE A 77 -6.23 -3.70 -5.88
C PHE A 77 -6.03 -3.41 -7.37
N LEU A 78 -6.48 -2.24 -7.85
CA LEU A 78 -6.33 -1.83 -9.25
C LEU A 78 -4.86 -1.69 -9.65
N ALA A 79 -4.02 -1.08 -8.80
CA ALA A 79 -2.58 -0.97 -9.05
C ALA A 79 -1.94 -2.36 -9.16
N GLY A 80 -2.35 -3.30 -8.30
CA GLY A 80 -1.93 -4.70 -8.35
C GLY A 80 -2.31 -5.37 -9.67
N ILE A 81 -3.57 -5.24 -10.11
CA ILE A 81 -4.04 -5.78 -11.40
C ILE A 81 -3.25 -5.20 -12.59
N LEU A 82 -3.02 -3.88 -12.60
CA LEU A 82 -2.24 -3.23 -13.66
C LEU A 82 -0.78 -3.73 -13.68
N LEU A 83 -0.17 -3.94 -12.51
CA LEU A 83 1.18 -4.50 -12.39
C LEU A 83 1.26 -5.94 -12.90
N LEU A 84 0.22 -6.76 -12.67
CA LEU A 84 0.15 -8.14 -13.18
C LEU A 84 -0.17 -8.20 -14.67
N SER A 85 -0.86 -7.20 -15.22
CA SER A 85 -1.20 -7.12 -16.65
C SER A 85 0.03 -6.94 -17.52
N GLN A 86 0.26 -7.84 -18.48
CA GLN A 86 1.40 -7.77 -19.41
C GLN A 86 1.52 -6.42 -20.15
N VAL A 87 0.39 -5.75 -20.39
CA VAL A 87 0.29 -4.51 -21.14
C VAL A 87 0.52 -3.28 -20.26
N PHE A 88 -0.13 -3.21 -19.09
CA PHE A 88 -0.20 -1.99 -18.27
C PHE A 88 0.85 -1.88 -17.16
N GLY A 89 1.85 -2.77 -17.12
CA GLY A 89 2.81 -2.84 -16.01
C GLY A 89 3.51 -1.52 -15.65
N ALA A 90 3.88 -0.70 -16.63
CA ALA A 90 4.52 0.60 -16.37
C ALA A 90 3.55 1.59 -15.72
N LEU A 91 2.31 1.65 -16.21
CA LEU A 91 1.25 2.46 -15.61
C LEU A 91 0.93 1.97 -14.20
N GLY A 92 0.81 0.65 -14.01
CA GLY A 92 0.60 0.04 -12.70
C GLY A 92 1.68 0.40 -11.70
N ALA A 93 2.95 0.43 -12.12
CA ALA A 93 4.05 0.86 -11.26
C ALA A 93 3.93 2.33 -10.85
N ILE A 94 3.54 3.21 -11.78
CA ILE A 94 3.34 4.65 -11.48
C ILE A 94 2.16 4.84 -10.50
N VAL A 95 1.03 4.17 -10.75
CA VAL A 95 -0.14 4.22 -9.85
C VAL A 95 0.17 3.62 -8.49
N ALA A 96 0.99 2.57 -8.42
CA ALA A 96 1.40 1.94 -7.17
C ALA A 96 2.33 2.81 -6.32
N LEU A 97 3.05 3.79 -6.90
CA LEU A 97 4.05 4.59 -6.16
C LEU A 97 3.47 5.30 -4.93
N PRO A 98 2.38 6.11 -5.04
CA PRO A 98 1.80 6.73 -3.86
C PRO A 98 1.24 5.71 -2.85
N VAL A 99 0.82 4.53 -3.32
CA VAL A 99 0.29 3.46 -2.47
C VAL A 99 1.41 2.79 -1.67
N THR A 100 2.48 2.36 -2.33
CA THR A 100 3.62 1.71 -1.68
C THR A 100 4.37 2.67 -0.75
N LEU A 101 4.45 3.95 -1.13
CA LEU A 101 4.94 5.01 -0.26
C LEU A 101 4.06 5.17 0.99
N ASN A 102 2.74 5.23 0.83
CA ASN A 102 1.83 5.34 1.97
C ASN A 102 1.92 4.13 2.91
N ILE A 103 2.01 2.91 2.37
CA ILE A 103 2.18 1.67 3.14
C ILE A 103 3.49 1.69 3.96
N PHE A 104 4.60 2.14 3.33
CA PHE A 104 5.88 2.30 4.02
C PHE A 104 5.81 3.35 5.13
N LEU A 105 5.28 4.54 4.83
CA LEU A 105 5.14 5.62 5.82
C LEU A 105 4.22 5.22 6.98
N PHE A 106 3.17 4.45 6.71
CA PHE A 106 2.31 3.89 7.74
C PHE A 106 3.10 2.98 8.70
N HIS A 107 3.95 2.08 8.19
CA HIS A 107 4.79 1.23 9.05
C HIS A 107 5.84 2.05 9.79
N PHE A 108 6.47 3.00 9.12
CA PHE A 108 7.52 3.84 9.70
C PHE A 108 7.00 4.71 10.86
N PHE A 109 5.83 5.35 10.70
CA PHE A 109 5.29 6.27 11.71
C PHE A 109 4.34 5.62 12.72
N LEU A 110 3.54 4.63 12.30
CA LEU A 110 2.49 4.05 13.14
C LEU A 110 2.82 2.64 13.64
N LYS A 111 3.92 2.01 13.18
CA LYS A 111 4.38 0.70 13.67
C LYS A 111 5.90 0.65 13.94
N PRO A 112 6.47 1.59 14.72
CA PRO A 112 7.93 1.67 14.92
C PRO A 112 8.56 0.43 15.56
N GLY A 113 7.79 -0.38 16.31
CA GLY A 113 8.25 -1.64 16.90
C GLY A 113 8.18 -2.87 15.97
N ASP A 114 7.60 -2.74 14.77
CA ASP A 114 7.43 -3.84 13.82
C ASP A 114 8.53 -3.81 12.75
N MET A 115 9.77 -4.12 13.16
CA MET A 115 10.93 -4.11 12.27
C MET A 115 10.75 -5.03 11.04
N PRO A 116 10.21 -6.26 11.17
CA PRO A 116 9.94 -7.11 10.00
C PRO A 116 8.97 -6.45 9.01
N GLY A 117 7.87 -5.87 9.50
CA GLY A 117 6.90 -5.17 8.66
C GLY A 117 7.48 -3.92 7.98
N LEU A 118 8.32 -3.17 8.68
CA LEU A 118 9.01 -2.00 8.12
C LEU A 118 9.95 -2.40 6.98
N LEU A 119 10.78 -3.44 7.17
CA LEU A 119 11.69 -3.93 6.13
C LEU A 119 10.94 -4.50 4.93
N GLN A 120 9.84 -5.21 5.16
CA GLN A 120 9.00 -5.73 4.08
C GLN A 120 8.42 -4.60 3.22
N THR A 121 7.87 -3.56 3.86
CA THR A 121 7.25 -2.44 3.13
C THR A 121 8.28 -1.53 2.45
N LEU A 122 9.47 -1.38 3.04
CA LEU A 122 10.61 -0.76 2.36
C LEU A 122 11.03 -1.56 1.13
N GLY A 123 11.07 -2.89 1.22
CA GLY A 123 11.33 -3.77 0.08
C GLY A 123 10.32 -3.59 -1.05
N LEU A 124 9.03 -3.51 -0.73
CA LEU A 124 7.98 -3.24 -1.73
C LEU A 124 8.16 -1.89 -2.42
N LEU A 125 8.45 -0.84 -1.65
CA LEU A 125 8.71 0.50 -2.19
C LEU A 125 9.95 0.48 -3.10
N ALA A 126 11.03 -0.20 -2.70
CA ALA A 126 12.23 -0.35 -3.50
C ALA A 126 11.95 -1.09 -4.83
N ILE A 127 11.16 -2.18 -4.78
CA ILE A 127 10.71 -2.89 -5.99
C ILE A 127 9.92 -1.94 -6.89
N ASN A 128 9.01 -1.14 -6.32
CA ASN A 128 8.21 -0.21 -7.10
C ASN A 128 9.07 0.85 -7.80
N ILE A 129 10.02 1.46 -7.07
CA ILE A 129 10.97 2.44 -7.60
C ILE A 129 11.81 1.81 -8.71
N TRP A 130 12.31 0.58 -8.51
CA TRP A 130 13.03 -0.16 -9.54
C TRP A 130 12.21 -0.35 -10.81
N LEU A 131 10.96 -0.79 -10.69
CA LEU A 131 10.07 -1.01 -11.83
C LEU A 131 9.77 0.28 -12.59
N ILE A 132 9.62 1.42 -11.88
CA ILE A 132 9.48 2.74 -12.51
C ILE A 132 10.77 3.10 -13.24
N ALA A 133 11.93 3.01 -12.59
CA ALA A 133 13.22 3.33 -13.20
C ALA A 133 13.51 2.46 -14.43
N ALA A 134 13.21 1.17 -14.37
CA ALA A 134 13.35 0.23 -15.49
C ALA A 134 12.42 0.56 -16.67
N ALA A 135 11.28 1.21 -16.41
CA ALA A 135 10.35 1.66 -17.42
C ALA A 135 10.62 3.10 -17.93
N TYR A 136 11.72 3.74 -17.52
CA TYR A 136 12.03 5.15 -17.83
C TYR A 136 11.90 5.50 -19.31
N SER A 137 12.43 4.66 -20.20
CA SER A 137 12.35 4.90 -21.65
C SER A 137 10.92 4.94 -22.19
N ARG A 138 9.95 4.36 -21.49
CA ARG A 138 8.53 4.30 -21.88
C ARG A 138 7.72 5.46 -21.34
N TRP A 139 7.97 5.89 -20.10
CA TRP A 139 7.18 6.96 -19.47
C TRP A 139 7.83 8.34 -19.53
N LYS A 140 9.14 8.45 -19.84
CA LYS A 140 9.83 9.74 -19.98
C LYS A 140 9.12 10.76 -20.88
N PRO A 141 8.49 10.38 -22.02
CA PRO A 141 7.75 11.34 -22.85
C PRO A 141 6.60 12.04 -22.11
N LEU A 142 6.09 11.46 -21.02
CA LEU A 142 5.05 12.09 -20.19
C LEU A 142 5.59 13.24 -19.34
N LEU A 143 6.89 13.25 -19.03
CA LEU A 143 7.52 14.33 -18.25
C LEU A 143 8.19 15.39 -19.11
N ILE A 144 8.70 15.00 -20.29
CA ILE A 144 9.45 15.90 -21.15
C ILE A 144 8.80 15.90 -22.52
N ASP A 145 8.03 16.95 -22.78
CA ASP A 145 7.58 17.26 -24.13
C ASP A 145 8.67 18.07 -24.85
N LYS A 146 9.31 17.44 -25.83
CA LYS A 146 10.33 18.08 -26.67
C LYS A 146 9.74 19.07 -27.69
N LYS A 147 8.41 19.23 -27.74
CA LYS A 147 7.74 20.19 -28.61
C LYS A 147 7.39 21.50 -27.90
N ILE A 148 7.48 21.54 -26.57
CA ILE A 148 7.12 22.71 -25.74
C ILE A 148 8.37 23.52 -25.35
N TRP A 149 9.57 22.96 -25.56
CA TRP A 149 10.88 23.60 -25.38
C TRP A 149 11.68 23.50 -26.68
#